data_AF-A0A7C4QSL8-F1
#
_entry.id   AF-A0A7C4QSL8-F1
#
_cell.length_a   1.000
_cell.length_b   1.000
_cell.length_c   1.000
_cell.angle_alpha   90.00
_cell.angle_beta   90.00
_cell.angle_gamma   90.00
#
_symmetry.space_group_name_H-M   'P 1'
#
loop_
_entity.id
_entity.type
_entity.pdbx_description
1 polymer ?
#
loop_
_entity_poly.entity_id
_entity_poly.type
_entity_poly.pdbx_seq_one_letter_code
_entity_poly.pdbx_strand_id
1 'polypeptide(L)'
;MKGVVIVLGCCGLGLGLAGHHQARADDSPWPASVPGFVAPAPGEHPRLFFRQSDLPEIRRRAATPEGRAVVKRLRELLGGGETMPAHYNDQSRAYEKKQNYPPGTYSISHAAGFGLLYQLTGDRRYAQLGRECFERAWAGIRDCDSEARYSWVAPGGMLRAGPSLGWYAVGYDLCHDGWDPDFRAKAAAEIQNYTQQEKGKGAEGRGEQFTLERLAKNPKHPPGSNHYGPQVGGAALALLAIRGDPGTDPKKVNDWLEAVEKNLVTQMTKGWGDHGWFAEGEGPGVIASDTALVPAFQAMRVAGGKDFIGPRPHVPWMTMKWVMLSRLAPGAKAGKELYPLHSNTYDHNVYSRTGLSGAGLFSQGFGAILPEQRPALLWLYNHLFKASDDQAGAPCDTLSAYPHRAVLALVNWPWDTPERNPGEILPRAVEDRSAAHYMFRNRWQDADDIIISALFKGSKGHYGVNGGGIIVWGLGEKTRFPVRVTGEVKKFQRSEHGGVVSTSAGSLGVDFSGKSGAAALLVLGGPIQGSIVSSTKGRVAVAKVDTNGGKTFVVMTLSANGRHPAPRADGEALQIGGQRVIFEGGDLRFDQP
;
A
#
# COMPACT_ATOMS: atom_id res chain seq x y z
N MET A 1 -36.15 -13.40 61.78
CA MET A 1 -36.73 -13.08 60.46
C MET A 1 -36.34 -11.66 60.08
N LYS A 2 -35.32 -11.51 59.21
CA LYS A 2 -34.95 -10.24 58.59
C LYS A 2 -34.56 -10.55 57.15
N GLY A 3 -35.36 -10.08 56.21
CA GLY A 3 -35.16 -10.25 54.77
C GLY A 3 -34.08 -9.31 54.26
N VAL A 4 -33.21 -9.83 53.41
CA VAL A 4 -32.20 -9.08 52.68
C VAL A 4 -32.81 -8.67 51.34
N VAL A 5 -32.91 -7.37 51.10
CA VAL A 5 -33.31 -6.78 49.82
C VAL A 5 -32.05 -6.61 48.98
N ILE A 6 -32.02 -7.26 47.81
CA ILE A 6 -30.97 -7.10 46.80
C ILE A 6 -31.42 -5.99 45.84
N VAL A 7 -30.67 -4.90 45.78
CA VAL A 7 -30.86 -3.81 44.80
C VAL A 7 -30.05 -4.16 43.54
N LEU A 8 -30.76 -4.48 42.45
CA LEU A 8 -30.19 -4.60 41.11
C LEU A 8 -30.08 -3.20 40.50
N GLY A 9 -28.85 -2.69 40.38
CA GLY A 9 -28.55 -1.47 39.64
C GLY A 9 -28.51 -1.74 38.13
N CYS A 10 -29.46 -1.17 37.39
CA CYS A 10 -29.42 -1.12 35.93
C CYS A 10 -28.34 -0.12 35.49
N CYS A 11 -27.24 -0.60 34.92
CA CYS A 11 -26.32 0.22 34.12
C CYS A 11 -27.00 0.55 32.78
N GLY A 12 -27.33 1.83 32.59
CA GLY A 12 -27.79 2.35 31.31
C GLY A 12 -26.67 2.34 30.27
N LEU A 13 -26.91 1.65 29.16
CA LEU A 13 -26.14 1.77 27.92
C LEU A 13 -26.41 3.16 27.31
N GLY A 14 -25.45 4.07 27.46
CA GLY A 14 -25.42 5.32 26.72
C GLY A 14 -25.05 5.06 25.26
N LEU A 15 -26.01 5.25 24.35
CA LEU A 15 -25.77 5.42 22.92
C LEU A 15 -24.93 6.68 22.71
N GLY A 16 -23.62 6.50 22.57
CA GLY A 16 -22.70 7.55 22.17
C GLY A 16 -22.95 7.94 20.71
N LEU A 17 -23.57 9.10 20.50
CA LEU A 17 -23.65 9.76 19.21
C LEU A 17 -22.23 10.00 18.69
N ALA A 18 -21.93 9.46 17.51
CA ALA A 18 -20.69 9.67 16.79
C ALA A 18 -20.54 11.16 16.42
N GLY A 19 -19.83 11.91 17.26
CA GLY A 19 -19.46 13.29 16.98
C GLY A 19 -18.53 13.35 15.76
N HIS A 20 -19.00 13.99 14.69
CA HIS A 20 -18.20 14.33 13.52
C HIS A 20 -17.13 15.36 13.88
N HIS A 21 -15.98 14.92 14.38
CA HIS A 21 -14.78 15.74 14.42
C HIS A 21 -14.31 15.99 12.98
N GLN A 22 -14.40 17.24 12.52
CA GLN A 22 -13.55 17.75 11.44
C GLN A 22 -12.10 17.63 11.91
N ALA A 23 -11.42 16.56 11.53
CA ALA A 23 -10.02 16.36 11.83
C ALA A 23 -9.20 17.49 11.17
N ARG A 24 -8.63 18.36 12.03
CA ARG A 24 -7.46 19.16 11.66
C ARG A 24 -6.36 18.22 11.15
N ALA A 25 -5.42 18.74 10.36
CA ALA A 25 -4.20 18.00 10.06
C ALA A 25 -3.64 17.47 11.39
N ASP A 26 -3.47 16.16 11.49
CA ASP A 26 -3.12 15.52 12.75
C ASP A 26 -1.70 15.94 13.16
N ASP A 27 -1.62 16.93 14.06
CA ASP A 27 -0.38 17.46 14.59
C ASP A 27 0.30 16.49 15.58
N SER A 28 -0.23 15.27 15.74
CA SER A 28 0.40 14.24 16.55
C SER A 28 1.87 14.04 16.16
N PRO A 29 2.80 13.92 17.13
CA PRO A 29 4.20 13.63 16.86
C PRO A 29 4.35 12.45 15.92
N TRP A 30 5.17 12.59 14.88
CA TRP A 30 5.29 11.57 13.85
C TRP A 30 6.72 11.44 13.34
N PRO A 31 7.36 10.26 13.46
CA PRO A 31 6.82 9.05 14.12
C PRO A 31 6.61 9.25 15.63
N ALA A 32 5.66 8.50 16.21
CA ALA A 32 5.51 8.43 17.67
C ALA A 32 6.45 7.36 18.25
N SER A 33 6.68 7.42 19.56
CA SER A 33 7.32 6.31 20.27
C SER A 33 6.37 5.12 20.40
N VAL A 34 6.88 3.91 20.22
CA VAL A 34 6.11 2.69 20.46
C VAL A 34 5.91 2.48 21.96
N PRO A 35 4.66 2.39 22.47
CA PRO A 35 4.42 2.18 23.91
C PRO A 35 5.07 0.89 24.42
N GLY A 36 5.78 0.99 25.55
CA GLY A 36 6.46 -0.16 26.17
C GLY A 36 7.64 -0.71 25.36
N PHE A 37 8.14 0.04 24.38
CA PHE A 37 9.25 -0.42 23.54
C PHE A 37 10.53 -0.67 24.34
N VAL A 38 11.12 -1.83 24.11
CA VAL A 38 12.45 -2.20 24.57
C VAL A 38 13.35 -2.34 23.36
N ALA A 39 14.43 -1.57 23.33
CA ALA A 39 15.39 -1.63 22.23
C ALA A 39 16.03 -3.03 22.12
N PRO A 40 16.28 -3.53 20.90
CA PRO A 40 17.13 -4.70 20.69
C PRO A 40 18.45 -4.61 21.42
N ALA A 41 18.80 -5.68 22.15
CA ALA A 41 20.14 -5.80 22.71
C ALA A 41 21.16 -5.96 21.57
N PRO A 42 22.43 -5.53 21.75
CA PRO A 42 23.49 -5.80 20.78
C PRO A 42 23.57 -7.28 20.42
N GLY A 43 23.60 -7.61 19.13
CA GLY A 43 23.63 -8.99 18.64
C GLY A 43 22.32 -9.78 18.82
N GLU A 44 21.23 -9.15 19.24
CA GLU A 44 19.92 -9.82 19.36
C GLU A 44 19.24 -9.96 18.00
N HIS A 45 18.93 -11.20 17.61
CA HIS A 45 18.28 -11.52 16.35
C HIS A 45 17.31 -12.70 16.49
N PRO A 46 16.26 -12.78 15.65
CA PRO A 46 15.82 -11.77 14.69
C PRO A 46 15.23 -10.54 15.39
N ARG A 47 15.20 -9.40 14.70
CA ARG A 47 14.67 -8.15 15.26
C ARG A 47 13.84 -7.31 14.30
N LEU A 48 13.92 -7.52 12.99
CA LEU A 48 13.27 -6.61 12.03
C LEU A 48 11.75 -6.75 12.02
N PHE A 49 11.22 -7.97 11.94
CA PHE A 49 9.76 -8.17 11.80
C PHE A 49 9.12 -8.84 13.00
N PHE A 50 9.91 -9.57 13.76
CA PHE A 50 9.56 -10.26 15.00
C PHE A 50 10.83 -10.48 15.81
N ARG A 51 10.67 -10.79 17.10
CA ARG A 51 11.74 -10.99 18.09
C ARG A 51 11.83 -12.47 18.45
N GLN A 52 12.88 -12.87 19.15
CA GLN A 52 13.00 -14.26 19.65
C GLN A 52 11.79 -14.67 20.51
N SER A 53 11.23 -13.74 21.30
CA SER A 53 10.03 -13.95 22.11
C SER A 53 8.79 -14.30 21.29
N ASP A 54 8.76 -13.95 20.01
CA ASP A 54 7.61 -14.19 19.12
C ASP A 54 7.71 -15.55 18.40
N LEU A 55 8.87 -16.22 18.45
CA LEU A 55 9.10 -17.49 17.76
C LEU A 55 8.11 -18.60 18.11
N PRO A 56 7.66 -18.78 19.38
CA PRO A 56 6.62 -19.77 19.69
C PRO A 56 5.34 -19.53 18.88
N GLU A 57 4.93 -18.28 18.72
CA GLU A 57 3.73 -17.92 17.97
C GLU A 57 3.95 -18.07 16.45
N ILE A 58 5.12 -17.69 15.93
CA ILE A 58 5.46 -17.93 14.52
C ILE A 58 5.48 -19.43 14.17
N ARG A 59 6.01 -20.27 15.06
CA ARG A 59 6.00 -21.74 14.91
C ARG A 59 4.58 -22.31 15.00
N ARG A 60 3.74 -21.80 15.91
CA ARG A 60 2.32 -22.17 15.99
C ARG A 60 1.61 -21.88 14.67
N ARG A 61 1.79 -20.67 14.11
CA ARG A 61 1.20 -20.28 12.82
C ARG A 61 1.67 -21.19 11.70
N ALA A 62 2.98 -21.47 11.62
CA ALA A 62 3.55 -22.39 10.63
C ALA A 62 3.00 -23.82 10.72
N ALA A 63 2.53 -24.23 11.90
CA ALA A 63 1.94 -25.53 12.14
C ALA A 63 0.45 -25.60 11.77
N THR A 64 -0.23 -24.49 11.46
CA THR A 64 -1.62 -24.51 10.95
C THR A 64 -1.68 -25.09 9.52
N PRO A 65 -2.83 -25.59 9.02
CA PRO A 65 -2.94 -26.05 7.63
C PRO A 65 -2.50 -25.00 6.61
N GLU A 66 -2.96 -23.77 6.76
CA GLU A 66 -2.63 -22.63 5.91
C GLU A 66 -1.15 -22.23 6.06
N GLY A 67 -0.62 -22.21 7.28
CA GLY A 67 0.79 -21.94 7.55
C GLY A 67 1.71 -22.99 6.95
N ARG A 68 1.35 -24.28 7.00
CA ARG A 68 2.08 -25.35 6.32
C ARG A 68 2.08 -25.18 4.81
N ALA A 69 0.98 -24.68 4.22
CA ALA A 69 0.91 -24.37 2.80
C ALA A 69 1.84 -23.19 2.43
N VAL A 70 1.91 -22.15 3.26
CA VAL A 70 2.89 -21.05 3.10
C VAL A 70 4.33 -21.55 3.21
N VAL A 71 4.64 -22.42 4.18
CA VAL A 71 5.99 -22.99 4.34
C VAL A 71 6.34 -23.92 3.17
N LYS A 72 5.38 -24.71 2.68
CA LYS A 72 5.58 -25.51 1.46
C LYS A 72 5.91 -24.61 0.27
N ARG A 73 5.14 -23.54 0.08
CA ARG A 73 5.39 -22.56 -0.98
C ARG A 73 6.75 -21.89 -0.84
N LEU A 74 7.15 -21.53 0.38
CA LEU A 74 8.50 -21.00 0.66
C LEU A 74 9.58 -21.95 0.17
N ARG A 75 9.46 -23.26 0.44
CA ARG A 75 10.43 -24.26 -0.01
C ARG A 75 10.51 -24.35 -1.54
N GLU A 76 9.38 -24.30 -2.24
CA GLU A 76 9.34 -24.25 -3.70
C GLU A 76 10.07 -23.00 -4.24
N LEU A 77 9.83 -21.84 -3.63
CA LEU A 77 10.48 -20.56 -4.00
C LEU A 77 11.99 -20.57 -3.73
N LEU A 78 12.48 -21.48 -2.89
CA LEU A 78 13.89 -21.70 -2.60
C LEU A 78 14.52 -22.83 -3.45
N GLY A 79 13.81 -23.32 -4.47
CA GLY A 79 14.29 -24.42 -5.32
C GLY A 79 14.22 -25.80 -4.65
N GLY A 80 13.26 -26.00 -3.74
CA GLY A 80 13.08 -27.20 -2.92
C GLY A 80 13.42 -26.98 -1.45
N GLY A 81 14.18 -25.92 -1.14
CA GLY A 81 14.42 -25.44 0.23
C GLY A 81 15.46 -26.23 1.03
N GLU A 82 16.02 -27.31 0.48
CA GLU A 82 16.98 -28.18 1.18
C GLU A 82 18.45 -27.95 0.76
N THR A 83 18.66 -27.32 -0.39
CA THR A 83 19.96 -26.99 -0.96
C THR A 83 19.89 -25.62 -1.63
N MET A 84 21.03 -25.09 -2.08
CA MET A 84 21.00 -23.94 -2.97
C MET A 84 20.22 -24.22 -4.26
N PRO A 85 19.59 -23.20 -4.87
CA PRO A 85 18.91 -23.32 -6.15
C PRO A 85 19.74 -23.96 -7.25
N ALA A 86 19.08 -24.71 -8.14
CA ALA A 86 19.70 -25.23 -9.36
C ALA A 86 19.82 -24.17 -10.47
N HIS A 87 19.01 -23.11 -10.42
CA HIS A 87 18.95 -22.07 -11.45
C HIS A 87 19.45 -20.73 -10.93
N TYR A 88 20.20 -20.03 -11.78
CA TYR A 88 20.77 -18.71 -11.51
C TYR A 88 20.57 -17.80 -12.71
N ASN A 89 20.53 -16.49 -12.46
CA ASN A 89 20.59 -15.50 -13.52
C ASN A 89 22.01 -15.45 -14.09
N ASP A 90 22.12 -15.71 -15.40
CA ASP A 90 23.35 -15.79 -16.18
C ASP A 90 23.84 -14.43 -16.71
N GLN A 91 23.08 -13.35 -16.47
CA GLN A 91 23.43 -12.02 -16.95
C GLN A 91 24.53 -11.38 -16.11
N SER A 92 25.42 -10.66 -16.79
CA SER A 92 26.56 -9.99 -16.15
C SER A 92 26.23 -8.58 -15.65
N ARG A 93 25.14 -8.00 -16.17
CA ARG A 93 24.69 -6.64 -15.86
C ARG A 93 23.18 -6.47 -16.01
N ALA A 94 22.65 -5.40 -15.42
CA ALA A 94 21.26 -5.03 -15.57
C ALA A 94 20.93 -4.66 -17.03
N TYR A 95 19.72 -5.00 -17.46
CA TYR A 95 19.15 -4.68 -18.77
C TYR A 95 19.96 -5.27 -19.95
N GLU A 96 20.68 -6.36 -19.75
CA GLU A 96 21.42 -7.03 -20.82
C GLU A 96 20.47 -7.71 -21.80
N LYS A 97 19.53 -8.50 -21.27
CA LYS A 97 18.45 -9.14 -22.03
C LYS A 97 17.22 -9.34 -21.14
N LYS A 98 16.05 -9.45 -21.76
CA LYS A 98 14.83 -9.88 -21.08
C LYS A 98 14.74 -11.40 -21.13
N GLN A 99 14.76 -12.05 -19.97
CA GLN A 99 14.70 -13.51 -19.84
C GLN A 99 13.84 -13.89 -18.65
N ASN A 100 12.88 -14.80 -18.82
CA ASN A 100 12.11 -15.33 -17.70
C ASN A 100 12.87 -16.51 -17.08
N TYR A 101 12.89 -16.56 -15.75
CA TYR A 101 13.48 -17.65 -15.00
C TYR A 101 12.38 -18.47 -14.31
N PRO A 102 12.56 -19.80 -14.15
CA PRO A 102 11.58 -20.63 -13.46
C PRO A 102 11.49 -20.25 -11.96
N PRO A 103 10.34 -20.51 -11.30
CA PRO A 103 10.23 -20.42 -9.85
C PRO A 103 11.35 -21.23 -9.16
N GLY A 104 11.87 -20.70 -8.05
CA GLY A 104 13.01 -21.31 -7.35
C GLY A 104 14.38 -20.90 -7.89
N THR A 105 14.46 -20.03 -8.92
CA THR A 105 15.73 -19.41 -9.34
C THR A 105 16.24 -18.46 -8.26
N TYR A 106 17.56 -18.47 -8.04
CA TYR A 106 18.21 -17.59 -7.05
C TYR A 106 17.75 -16.14 -7.15
N SER A 107 17.46 -15.52 -6.00
CA SER A 107 16.97 -14.15 -5.88
C SER A 107 17.57 -13.46 -4.65
N ILE A 108 17.51 -12.13 -4.62
CA ILE A 108 18.02 -11.29 -3.52
C ILE A 108 17.37 -11.56 -2.15
N SER A 109 16.31 -12.37 -2.10
CA SER A 109 15.59 -12.70 -0.87
C SER A 109 15.67 -14.18 -0.47
N HIS A 110 16.51 -14.98 -1.13
CA HIS A 110 16.76 -16.37 -0.72
C HIS A 110 17.31 -16.47 0.70
N ALA A 111 18.23 -15.58 1.08
CA ALA A 111 18.77 -15.54 2.44
C ALA A 111 17.67 -15.33 3.49
N ALA A 112 16.67 -14.47 3.22
CA ALA A 112 15.52 -14.30 4.11
C ALA A 112 14.65 -15.55 4.21
N GLY A 113 14.45 -16.26 3.09
CA GLY A 113 13.67 -17.50 3.07
C GLY A 113 14.35 -18.63 3.84
N PHE A 114 15.64 -18.87 3.61
CA PHE A 114 16.40 -19.84 4.39
C PHE A 114 16.50 -19.44 5.86
N GLY A 115 16.64 -18.14 6.15
CA GLY A 115 16.59 -17.62 7.51
C GLY A 115 15.28 -17.95 8.23
N LEU A 116 14.13 -17.83 7.56
CA LEU A 116 12.87 -18.26 8.18
C LEU A 116 12.84 -19.77 8.45
N LEU A 117 13.34 -20.61 7.53
CA LEU A 117 13.43 -22.05 7.78
C LEU A 117 14.34 -22.37 8.98
N TYR A 118 15.44 -21.65 9.16
CA TYR A 118 16.28 -21.74 10.36
C TYR A 118 15.49 -21.37 11.62
N GLN A 119 14.77 -20.24 11.63
CA GLN A 119 13.99 -19.81 12.80
C GLN A 119 12.88 -20.79 13.18
N LEU A 120 12.26 -21.44 12.18
CA LEU A 120 11.22 -22.44 12.41
C LEU A 120 11.74 -23.77 12.96
N THR A 121 12.95 -24.18 12.57
CA THR A 121 13.46 -25.54 12.82
C THR A 121 14.63 -25.60 13.81
N GLY A 122 15.41 -24.54 13.93
CA GLY A 122 16.71 -24.52 14.62
C GLY A 122 17.84 -25.22 13.84
N ASP A 123 17.58 -25.76 12.65
CA ASP A 123 18.60 -26.46 11.84
C ASP A 123 19.59 -25.46 11.23
N ARG A 124 20.83 -25.47 11.74
CA ARG A 124 21.91 -24.56 11.32
C ARG A 124 22.25 -24.67 9.84
N ARG A 125 21.89 -25.78 9.17
CA ARG A 125 22.08 -25.92 7.72
C ARG A 125 21.35 -24.82 6.95
N TYR A 126 20.14 -24.43 7.37
CA TYR A 126 19.42 -23.34 6.68
C TYR A 126 20.12 -21.99 6.87
N ALA A 127 20.68 -21.71 8.04
CA ALA A 127 21.53 -20.54 8.22
C ALA A 127 22.77 -20.62 7.30
N GLN A 128 23.40 -21.79 7.18
CA GLN A 128 24.54 -21.98 6.27
C GLN A 128 24.18 -21.71 4.80
N LEU A 129 23.01 -22.15 4.33
CA LEU A 129 22.50 -21.80 3.00
C LEU A 129 22.24 -20.28 2.86
N GLY A 130 21.79 -19.63 3.94
CA GLY A 130 21.72 -18.17 4.02
C GLY A 130 23.08 -17.50 3.85
N ARG A 131 24.15 -18.05 4.45
CA ARG A 131 25.54 -17.59 4.26
C ARG A 131 26.00 -17.77 2.82
N GLU A 132 25.72 -18.92 2.20
CA GLU A 132 26.04 -19.15 0.79
C GLU A 132 25.36 -18.13 -0.14
N CYS A 133 24.16 -17.67 0.20
CA CYS A 133 23.50 -16.58 -0.54
C CYS A 133 24.33 -15.28 -0.48
N PHE A 134 24.84 -14.90 0.71
CA PHE A 134 25.72 -13.72 0.82
C PHE A 134 27.00 -13.87 0.00
N GLU A 135 27.65 -15.03 0.06
CA GLU A 135 28.88 -15.31 -0.68
C GLU A 135 28.64 -15.22 -2.20
N ARG A 136 27.50 -15.72 -2.69
CA ARG A 136 27.09 -15.57 -4.11
C ARG A 136 26.76 -14.14 -4.48
N ALA A 137 26.09 -13.41 -3.60
CA ALA A 137 25.78 -12.00 -3.80
C ALA A 137 27.06 -11.17 -3.98
N TRP A 138 28.04 -11.39 -3.09
CA TRP A 138 29.36 -10.74 -3.15
C TRP A 138 30.15 -11.15 -4.40
N ALA A 139 30.00 -12.39 -4.86
CA ALA A 139 30.54 -12.86 -6.14
C ALA A 139 29.82 -12.27 -7.38
N GLY A 140 28.76 -11.49 -7.19
CA GLY A 140 28.04 -10.78 -8.24
C GLY A 140 26.93 -11.58 -8.93
N ILE A 141 26.49 -12.69 -8.33
CA ILE A 141 25.32 -13.42 -8.80
C ILE A 141 24.08 -12.53 -8.67
N ARG A 142 23.34 -12.40 -9.77
CA ARG A 142 22.21 -11.47 -9.91
C ARG A 142 20.88 -12.12 -9.52
N ASP A 143 19.90 -11.26 -9.31
CA ASP A 143 18.52 -11.62 -9.00
C ASP A 143 17.79 -12.34 -10.14
N CYS A 144 16.71 -13.07 -9.82
CA CYS A 144 15.84 -13.74 -10.80
C CYS A 144 14.97 -12.78 -11.65
N ASP A 145 15.00 -11.47 -11.37
CA ASP A 145 14.34 -10.46 -12.18
C ASP A 145 14.67 -10.59 -13.67
N SER A 146 13.64 -10.42 -14.52
CA SER A 146 13.77 -10.76 -15.94
C SER A 146 14.78 -9.90 -16.71
N GLU A 147 15.14 -8.75 -16.15
CA GLU A 147 16.12 -7.82 -16.71
C GLU A 147 17.37 -7.71 -15.80
N ALA A 148 17.52 -8.65 -14.86
CA ALA A 148 18.63 -8.71 -13.90
C ALA A 148 18.87 -7.39 -13.16
N ARG A 149 17.81 -6.64 -12.83
CA ARG A 149 17.92 -5.25 -12.32
C ARG A 149 18.42 -5.19 -10.89
N TYR A 150 18.06 -6.17 -10.07
CA TYR A 150 18.44 -6.28 -8.67
C TYR A 150 19.70 -7.14 -8.52
N SER A 151 20.60 -6.73 -7.63
CA SER A 151 21.87 -7.41 -7.36
C SER A 151 22.57 -6.73 -6.18
N TRP A 152 23.40 -7.47 -5.46
CA TRP A 152 24.35 -6.85 -4.53
C TRP A 152 25.41 -6.06 -5.32
N VAL A 153 26.09 -6.71 -6.26
CA VAL A 153 27.12 -6.08 -7.11
C VAL A 153 26.49 -5.45 -8.34
N ALA A 154 26.83 -4.18 -8.60
CA ALA A 154 26.38 -3.41 -9.75
C ALA A 154 24.84 -3.53 -10.03
N PRO A 155 23.99 -3.10 -9.09
CA PRO A 155 22.54 -3.01 -9.32
C PRO A 155 22.22 -2.01 -10.45
N GLY A 156 21.07 -2.17 -11.10
CA GLY A 156 20.59 -1.29 -12.16
C GLY A 156 20.04 0.05 -11.64
N GLY A 157 20.87 0.80 -10.93
CA GLY A 157 20.55 2.10 -10.32
C GLY A 157 20.21 2.05 -8.83
N MET A 158 20.14 3.22 -8.19
CA MET A 158 19.86 3.36 -6.74
C MET A 158 18.50 2.78 -6.33
N LEU A 159 17.49 2.92 -7.20
CA LEU A 159 16.18 2.29 -7.02
C LEU A 159 16.28 0.79 -6.75
N ARG A 160 17.24 0.09 -7.40
CA ARG A 160 17.43 -1.35 -7.29
C ARG A 160 18.40 -1.71 -6.17
N ALA A 161 19.37 -0.84 -5.89
CA ALA A 161 20.34 -1.01 -4.81
C ALA A 161 19.66 -1.10 -3.44
N GLY A 162 18.72 -0.19 -3.15
CA GLY A 162 18.00 -0.15 -1.87
C GLY A 162 17.34 -1.50 -1.50
N PRO A 163 16.38 -2.00 -2.29
CA PRO A 163 15.74 -3.29 -2.03
C PRO A 163 16.72 -4.46 -2.05
N SER A 164 17.75 -4.43 -2.91
CA SER A 164 18.77 -5.49 -2.95
C SER A 164 19.48 -5.59 -1.60
N LEU A 165 19.98 -4.48 -1.09
CA LEU A 165 20.64 -4.43 0.22
C LEU A 165 19.67 -4.78 1.37
N GLY A 166 18.46 -4.22 1.35
CA GLY A 166 17.45 -4.45 2.38
C GLY A 166 17.04 -5.91 2.53
N TRP A 167 16.84 -6.64 1.43
CA TRP A 167 16.43 -8.05 1.49
C TRP A 167 17.56 -9.00 1.89
N TYR A 168 18.81 -8.69 1.56
CA TYR A 168 19.95 -9.40 2.17
C TYR A 168 20.04 -9.10 3.67
N ALA A 169 19.81 -7.86 4.11
CA ALA A 169 19.81 -7.51 5.53
C ALA A 169 18.72 -8.24 6.33
N VAL A 170 17.55 -8.51 5.74
CA VAL A 170 16.55 -9.40 6.34
C VAL A 170 17.08 -10.83 6.45
N GLY A 171 17.82 -11.31 5.44
CA GLY A 171 18.52 -12.59 5.51
C GLY A 171 19.56 -12.65 6.62
N TYR A 172 20.37 -11.58 6.78
CA TYR A 172 21.29 -11.41 7.90
C TYR A 172 20.56 -11.53 9.22
N ASP A 173 19.50 -10.76 9.42
CA ASP A 173 18.70 -10.76 10.65
C ASP A 173 18.16 -12.15 11.00
N LEU A 174 17.63 -12.87 10.01
CA LEU A 174 17.02 -14.17 10.26
C LEU A 174 18.02 -15.31 10.39
N CYS A 175 19.22 -15.22 9.79
CA CYS A 175 20.23 -16.28 9.83
C CYS A 175 21.30 -16.06 10.91
N HIS A 176 21.38 -14.85 11.48
CA HIS A 176 22.49 -14.37 12.31
C HIS A 176 22.98 -15.41 13.32
N ASP A 177 22.07 -15.94 14.13
CA ASP A 177 22.43 -16.83 15.25
C ASP A 177 22.91 -18.22 14.82
N GLY A 178 22.70 -18.60 13.55
CA GLY A 178 23.24 -19.84 13.00
C GLY A 178 24.71 -19.76 12.56
N TRP A 179 25.24 -18.55 12.35
CA TRP A 179 26.59 -18.32 11.84
C TRP A 179 27.65 -18.24 12.94
N ASP A 180 28.91 -18.42 12.57
CA ASP A 180 30.04 -18.12 13.45
C ASP A 180 30.24 -16.59 13.62
N PRO A 181 30.85 -16.14 14.74
CA PRO A 181 31.03 -14.71 15.02
C PRO A 181 31.77 -13.93 13.93
N ASP A 182 32.78 -14.54 13.30
CA ASP A 182 33.60 -13.88 12.28
C ASP A 182 32.76 -13.58 11.03
N PHE A 183 31.94 -14.54 10.61
CA PHE A 183 31.03 -14.32 9.49
C PHE A 183 29.95 -13.27 9.81
N ARG A 184 29.40 -13.25 11.03
CA ARG A 184 28.44 -12.22 11.46
C ARG A 184 29.06 -10.82 11.35
N ALA A 185 30.27 -10.65 11.88
CA ALA A 185 30.99 -9.38 11.83
C ALA A 185 31.31 -8.97 10.38
N LYS A 186 31.74 -9.91 9.55
CA LYS A 186 31.97 -9.67 8.11
C LYS A 186 30.70 -9.23 7.41
N ALA A 187 29.59 -9.94 7.58
CA ALA A 187 28.34 -9.62 6.90
C ALA A 187 27.79 -8.24 7.33
N ALA A 188 27.86 -7.92 8.63
CA ALA A 188 27.48 -6.59 9.13
C ALA A 188 28.36 -5.48 8.54
N ALA A 189 29.68 -5.70 8.48
CA ALA A 189 30.62 -4.77 7.87
C ALA A 189 30.37 -4.57 6.37
N GLU A 190 30.08 -5.63 5.62
CA GLU A 190 29.74 -5.57 4.19
C GLU A 190 28.44 -4.80 3.94
N ILE A 191 27.42 -4.96 4.81
CA ILE A 191 26.20 -4.16 4.75
C ILE A 191 26.50 -2.68 5.03
N GLN A 192 27.22 -2.37 6.11
CA GLN A 192 27.54 -0.99 6.48
C GLN A 192 28.36 -0.29 5.40
N ASN A 193 29.39 -0.98 4.89
CA ASN A 193 30.34 -0.43 3.94
C ASN A 193 29.88 -0.62 2.48
N TYR A 194 28.62 -1.00 2.28
CA TYR A 194 28.04 -1.22 0.95
C TYR A 194 28.34 -0.02 0.05
N THR A 195 29.10 -0.29 -1.00
CA THR A 195 29.49 0.65 -2.05
C THR A 195 29.45 -0.08 -3.37
N GLN A 196 28.66 0.45 -4.29
CA GLN A 196 28.50 -0.11 -5.63
C GLN A 196 28.45 0.99 -6.67
N GLN A 197 28.63 0.60 -7.93
CA GLN A 197 28.45 1.47 -9.10
C GLN A 197 27.69 0.68 -10.16
N GLU A 198 26.83 1.36 -10.91
CA GLU A 198 26.17 0.72 -12.05
C GLU A 198 27.20 0.35 -13.13
N LYS A 199 27.12 -0.89 -13.63
CA LYS A 199 27.79 -1.32 -14.87
C LYS A 199 26.72 -1.58 -15.91
N GLY A 200 26.31 -0.60 -16.70
CA GLY A 200 25.19 -0.79 -17.64
C GLY A 200 24.86 0.41 -18.54
N LYS A 201 23.93 0.21 -19.48
CA LYS A 201 23.36 1.27 -20.33
C LYS A 201 22.14 1.96 -19.67
N GLY A 202 21.87 1.70 -18.39
CA GLY A 202 20.73 2.27 -17.68
C GLY A 202 20.79 3.79 -17.61
N ALA A 203 19.61 4.41 -17.50
CA ALA A 203 19.46 5.86 -17.51
C ALA A 203 20.07 6.57 -16.28
N GLU A 204 20.45 5.82 -15.22
CA GLU A 204 20.74 6.39 -13.90
C GLU A 204 22.19 6.34 -13.43
N GLY A 205 23.17 5.91 -14.25
CA GLY A 205 24.55 5.88 -13.76
C GLY A 205 25.62 5.63 -14.80
N ARG A 206 26.09 6.71 -15.46
CA ARG A 206 27.46 6.75 -16.00
C ARG A 206 28.44 6.98 -14.83
N GLY A 207 28.75 5.94 -14.05
CA GLY A 207 29.85 5.95 -13.06
C GLY A 207 29.56 6.51 -11.66
N GLU A 208 28.29 6.69 -11.30
CA GLU A 208 27.90 7.20 -9.98
C GLU A 208 27.96 6.12 -8.89
N GLN A 209 28.52 6.45 -7.71
CA GLN A 209 28.56 5.54 -6.56
C GLN A 209 27.25 5.54 -5.77
N PHE A 210 26.80 4.33 -5.45
CA PHE A 210 25.66 4.03 -4.58
C PHE A 210 26.21 3.46 -3.27
N THR A 211 26.08 4.21 -2.19
CA THR A 211 26.51 3.79 -0.84
C THR A 211 25.31 3.69 0.10
N LEU A 212 25.40 2.90 1.17
CA LEU A 212 24.35 2.87 2.20
C LEU A 212 24.10 4.27 2.79
N GLU A 213 25.17 5.03 3.09
CA GLU A 213 25.05 6.42 3.53
C GLU A 213 24.20 7.26 2.57
N ARG A 214 24.46 7.12 1.27
CA ARG A 214 23.76 7.91 0.27
C ARG A 214 22.29 7.51 0.16
N LEU A 215 21.98 6.22 0.18
CA LEU A 215 20.59 5.74 0.20
C LEU A 215 19.83 6.27 1.43
N ALA A 216 20.51 6.35 2.58
CA ALA A 216 19.95 6.84 3.84
C ALA A 216 19.76 8.36 3.89
N LYS A 217 20.77 9.14 3.45
CA LYS A 217 20.83 10.61 3.64
C LYS A 217 20.39 11.39 2.42
N ASN A 218 20.86 10.98 1.24
CA ASN A 218 20.79 11.76 0.01
C ASN A 218 20.22 10.93 -1.16
N PRO A 219 18.96 10.44 -1.03
CA PRO A 219 18.30 9.75 -2.13
C PRO A 219 18.23 10.65 -3.36
N LYS A 220 18.50 10.08 -4.54
CA LYS A 220 18.74 10.86 -5.77
C LYS A 220 17.52 11.61 -6.29
N HIS A 221 16.33 11.06 -6.11
CA HIS A 221 15.09 11.56 -6.69
C HIS A 221 14.30 12.37 -5.67
N PRO A 222 13.32 13.19 -6.08
CA PRO A 222 12.40 13.83 -5.14
C PRO A 222 11.50 12.77 -4.45
N PRO A 223 10.92 13.07 -3.27
CA PRO A 223 10.04 12.13 -2.54
C PRO A 223 8.78 11.71 -3.32
N GLY A 224 8.31 12.54 -4.25
CA GLY A 224 7.23 12.16 -5.17
C GLY A 224 7.60 11.07 -6.18
N SER A 225 8.88 10.71 -6.31
CA SER A 225 9.32 9.71 -7.28
C SER A 225 9.22 8.29 -6.75
N ASN A 226 8.80 7.37 -7.61
CA ASN A 226 8.84 5.93 -7.38
C ASN A 226 10.22 5.38 -6.98
N HIS A 227 11.31 6.13 -7.19
CA HIS A 227 12.67 5.74 -6.83
C HIS A 227 13.03 6.04 -5.37
N TYR A 228 12.33 6.95 -4.70
CA TYR A 228 12.71 7.42 -3.36
C TYR A 228 12.43 6.38 -2.27
N GLY A 229 11.18 5.93 -2.18
CA GLY A 229 10.74 4.92 -1.19
C GLY A 229 11.62 3.66 -1.14
N PRO A 230 11.99 3.06 -2.29
CA PRO A 230 12.80 1.84 -2.30
C PRO A 230 14.23 2.06 -1.79
N GLN A 231 14.82 3.24 -2.04
CA GLN A 231 16.14 3.61 -1.54
C GLN A 231 16.13 3.70 0.00
N VAL A 232 15.23 4.53 0.52
CA VAL A 232 15.15 4.82 1.96
C VAL A 232 14.64 3.62 2.74
N GLY A 233 13.64 2.90 2.22
CA GLY A 233 13.12 1.68 2.83
C GLY A 233 14.17 0.56 2.88
N GLY A 234 14.93 0.38 1.80
CA GLY A 234 16.05 -0.56 1.77
C GLY A 234 17.15 -0.22 2.79
N ALA A 235 17.50 1.07 2.89
CA ALA A 235 18.46 1.56 3.88
C ALA A 235 17.96 1.37 5.32
N ALA A 236 16.67 1.61 5.59
CA ALA A 236 16.07 1.40 6.90
C ALA A 236 16.21 -0.06 7.37
N LEU A 237 15.85 -1.01 6.50
CA LEU A 237 15.99 -2.44 6.79
C LEU A 237 17.45 -2.81 7.06
N ALA A 238 18.37 -2.32 6.24
CA ALA A 238 19.81 -2.56 6.37
C ALA A 238 20.38 -2.06 7.69
N LEU A 239 20.10 -0.81 8.04
CA LEU A 239 20.64 -0.17 9.23
C LEU A 239 20.07 -0.74 10.52
N LEU A 240 18.76 -1.04 10.55
CA LEU A 240 18.13 -1.66 11.71
C LEU A 240 18.67 -3.06 11.95
N ALA A 241 18.97 -3.81 10.89
CA ALA A 241 19.50 -5.17 11.00
C ALA A 241 20.86 -5.19 11.71
N ILE A 242 21.77 -4.29 11.35
CA ILE A 242 23.17 -4.30 11.83
C ILE A 242 23.41 -3.44 13.07
N ARG A 243 22.38 -2.83 13.65
CA ARG A 243 22.53 -1.81 14.69
C ARG A 243 23.14 -2.39 15.95
N GLY A 244 24.36 -1.95 16.29
CA GLY A 244 25.07 -2.37 17.49
C GLY A 244 25.81 -3.69 17.35
N ASP A 245 25.89 -4.26 16.14
CA ASP A 245 26.55 -5.54 15.92
C ASP A 245 28.06 -5.39 15.70
N PRO A 246 28.86 -6.40 16.07
CA PRO A 246 30.29 -6.42 15.77
C PRO A 246 30.59 -6.17 14.29
N GLY A 247 31.69 -5.49 14.00
CA GLY A 247 32.08 -5.12 12.63
C GLY A 247 31.45 -3.83 12.10
N THR A 248 30.56 -3.19 12.88
CA THR A 248 29.94 -1.90 12.53
C THR A 248 30.54 -0.73 13.31
N ASP A 249 30.29 0.48 12.81
CA ASP A 249 30.52 1.75 13.48
C ASP A 249 29.17 2.26 13.99
N PRO A 250 28.88 2.15 15.30
CA PRO A 250 27.60 2.54 15.87
C PRO A 250 27.26 4.02 15.63
N LYS A 251 28.26 4.89 15.53
CA LYS A 251 28.04 6.32 15.29
C LYS A 251 27.49 6.55 13.88
N LYS A 252 28.08 5.89 12.86
CA LYS A 252 27.58 5.95 11.48
C LYS A 252 26.18 5.35 11.37
N VAL A 253 25.95 4.16 11.95
CA VAL A 253 24.64 3.52 11.88
C VAL A 253 23.55 4.38 12.50
N ASN A 254 23.80 4.98 13.67
CA ASN A 254 22.83 5.87 14.32
C ASN A 254 22.62 7.18 13.54
N ASP A 255 23.67 7.85 13.04
CA ASP A 255 23.55 9.05 12.18
C ASP A 255 22.69 8.76 10.94
N TRP A 256 22.93 7.62 10.28
CA TRP A 256 22.20 7.23 9.08
C TRP A 256 20.75 6.83 9.39
N LEU A 257 20.47 6.20 10.54
CA LEU A 257 19.09 5.92 10.98
C LEU A 257 18.30 7.21 11.25
N GLU A 258 18.91 8.21 11.86
CA GLU A 258 18.27 9.52 12.05
C GLU A 258 17.93 10.18 10.71
N ALA A 259 18.80 10.06 9.71
CA ALA A 259 18.53 10.54 8.37
C ALA A 259 17.41 9.76 7.68
N VAL A 260 17.38 8.43 7.83
CA VAL A 260 16.28 7.58 7.35
C VAL A 260 14.96 8.00 7.98
N GLU A 261 14.90 8.25 9.29
CA GLU A 261 13.68 8.71 9.97
C GLU A 261 13.14 10.00 9.33
N LYS A 262 14.01 10.99 9.12
CA LYS A 262 13.66 12.26 8.45
C LYS A 262 13.19 12.06 7.01
N ASN A 263 13.84 11.15 6.27
CA ASN A 263 13.50 10.86 4.88
C ASN A 263 12.21 10.05 4.75
N LEU A 264 11.88 9.17 5.70
CA LEU A 264 10.59 8.49 5.76
C LEU A 264 9.45 9.50 6.00
N VAL A 265 9.62 10.43 6.95
CA VAL A 265 8.64 11.54 7.14
C VAL A 265 8.52 12.36 5.86
N THR A 266 9.64 12.70 5.21
CA THR A 266 9.65 13.47 3.95
C THR A 266 8.92 12.73 2.84
N GLN A 267 9.16 11.42 2.69
CA GLN A 267 8.47 10.58 1.71
C GLN A 267 6.97 10.61 1.93
N MET A 268 6.53 10.44 3.17
CA MET A 268 5.11 10.35 3.46
C MET A 268 4.37 11.69 3.43
N THR A 269 5.06 12.80 3.71
CA THR A 269 4.45 14.14 3.72
C THR A 269 4.54 14.88 2.38
N LYS A 270 5.48 14.48 1.50
CA LYS A 270 5.69 15.16 0.21
C LYS A 270 5.51 14.25 -1.01
N GLY A 271 5.63 12.94 -0.85
CA GLY A 271 5.46 11.98 -1.94
C GLY A 271 4.10 11.29 -1.94
N TRP A 272 3.55 11.05 -0.75
CA TRP A 272 2.25 10.45 -0.55
C TRP A 272 1.24 11.47 -0.05
N GLY A 273 -0.01 11.20 -0.40
CA GLY A 273 -1.17 11.78 0.22
C GLY A 273 -1.43 11.17 1.60
N ASP A 274 -2.23 11.84 2.44
CA ASP A 274 -2.53 11.37 3.79
C ASP A 274 -3.47 10.15 3.80
N HIS A 275 -4.08 9.82 2.66
CA HIS A 275 -4.89 8.62 2.44
C HIS A 275 -4.42 7.81 1.21
N GLY A 276 -3.11 7.83 0.95
CA GLY A 276 -2.44 6.86 0.10
C GLY A 276 -2.39 7.21 -1.38
N TRP A 277 -2.86 8.38 -1.82
CA TRP A 277 -2.52 8.86 -3.16
C TRP A 277 -1.00 8.97 -3.32
N PHE A 278 -0.46 8.68 -4.49
CA PHE A 278 0.98 8.85 -4.74
C PHE A 278 1.19 9.89 -5.84
N ALA A 279 2.20 10.75 -5.68
CA ALA A 279 2.41 11.91 -6.56
C ALA A 279 2.52 11.57 -8.06
N GLU A 280 2.98 10.38 -8.42
CA GLU A 280 3.08 9.89 -9.81
C GLU A 280 1.92 8.98 -10.26
N GLY A 281 0.95 8.75 -9.38
CA GLY A 281 -0.16 7.82 -9.60
C GLY A 281 0.13 6.43 -9.06
N GLU A 282 -0.78 5.50 -9.32
CA GLU A 282 -0.85 4.23 -8.61
C GLU A 282 0.19 3.21 -9.06
N GLY A 283 0.47 3.14 -10.37
CA GLY A 283 1.49 2.26 -10.94
C GLY A 283 2.91 2.54 -10.42
N PRO A 284 3.37 3.81 -10.41
CA PRO A 284 4.64 4.15 -9.78
C PRO A 284 4.56 4.05 -8.25
N GLY A 285 3.40 4.31 -7.64
CA GLY A 285 3.18 4.17 -6.20
C GLY A 285 3.46 2.77 -5.67
N VAL A 286 3.05 1.72 -6.39
CA VAL A 286 3.36 0.33 -5.99
C VAL A 286 4.84 -0.03 -6.15
N ILE A 287 5.60 0.67 -7.01
CA ILE A 287 7.06 0.53 -7.03
C ILE A 287 7.66 1.16 -5.77
N ALA A 288 7.18 2.36 -5.40
CA ALA A 288 7.63 3.07 -4.20
C ALA A 288 7.33 2.28 -2.92
N SER A 289 6.14 1.71 -2.79
CA SER A 289 5.68 1.02 -1.59
C SER A 289 6.23 -0.41 -1.47
N ASP A 290 6.09 -1.22 -2.52
CA ASP A 290 6.08 -2.68 -2.38
C ASP A 290 7.46 -3.33 -2.36
N THR A 291 8.48 -2.59 -2.78
CA THR A 291 9.83 -3.15 -2.92
C THR A 291 10.55 -3.25 -1.58
N ALA A 292 10.44 -2.24 -0.72
CA ALA A 292 11.07 -2.22 0.61
C ALA A 292 10.44 -1.22 1.60
N LEU A 293 9.71 -0.19 1.13
CA LEU A 293 9.22 0.89 1.98
C LEU A 293 8.18 0.42 3.00
N VAL A 294 7.18 -0.37 2.58
CA VAL A 294 6.14 -0.84 3.52
C VAL A 294 6.73 -1.76 4.61
N PRO A 295 7.55 -2.78 4.28
CA PRO A 295 8.26 -3.56 5.29
C PRO A 295 9.13 -2.71 6.24
N ALA A 296 9.74 -1.64 5.73
CA ALA A 296 10.56 -0.75 6.57
C ALA A 296 9.75 -0.08 7.69
N PHE A 297 8.48 0.28 7.47
CA PHE A 297 7.64 0.85 8.54
C PHE A 297 7.37 -0.17 9.66
N GLN A 298 7.15 -1.44 9.32
CA GLN A 298 7.07 -2.50 10.31
C GLN A 298 8.38 -2.63 11.09
N ALA A 299 9.53 -2.62 10.40
CA ALA A 299 10.83 -2.72 11.04
C ALA A 299 11.17 -1.53 11.94
N MET A 300 10.82 -0.31 11.54
CA MET A 300 10.97 0.88 12.37
C MET A 300 10.17 0.76 13.67
N ARG A 301 8.98 0.13 13.63
CA ARG A 301 8.18 -0.14 14.82
C ARG A 301 8.80 -1.21 15.72
N VAL A 302 9.18 -2.36 15.15
CA VAL A 302 9.65 -3.53 15.92
C VAL A 302 11.09 -3.37 16.43
N ALA A 303 12.02 -2.88 15.60
CA ALA A 303 13.43 -2.74 15.94
C ALA A 303 13.82 -1.31 16.32
N GLY A 304 13.15 -0.32 15.74
CA GLY A 304 13.48 1.11 15.92
C GLY A 304 12.72 1.80 17.07
N GLY A 305 11.61 1.23 17.53
CA GLY A 305 10.72 1.87 18.51
C GLY A 305 10.00 3.11 17.97
N LYS A 306 9.86 3.21 16.64
CA LYS A 306 9.28 4.34 15.93
C LYS A 306 8.00 3.91 15.22
N ASP A 307 6.87 4.42 15.70
CA ASP A 307 5.57 4.14 15.13
C ASP A 307 5.21 5.18 14.07
N PHE A 308 5.35 4.78 12.81
CA PHE A 308 4.84 5.53 11.66
C PHE A 308 3.39 5.16 11.29
N ILE A 309 2.89 4.03 11.82
CA ILE A 309 1.65 3.39 11.39
C ILE A 309 0.47 3.90 12.20
N GLY A 310 0.58 3.90 13.53
CA GLY A 310 -0.47 4.27 14.47
C GLY A 310 -0.89 5.75 14.43
N PRO A 311 0.05 6.72 14.52
CA PRO A 311 -0.31 8.10 14.83
C PRO A 311 -0.99 8.88 13.71
N ARG A 312 -0.90 8.44 12.46
CA ARG A 312 -1.43 9.17 11.30
C ARG A 312 -1.93 8.23 10.21
N PRO A 313 -2.91 8.63 9.39
CA PRO A 313 -3.49 7.75 8.35
C PRO A 313 -2.53 7.40 7.21
N HIS A 314 -1.49 8.20 6.97
CA HIS A 314 -0.60 8.10 5.81
C HIS A 314 -0.11 6.67 5.50
N VAL A 315 0.54 5.98 6.45
CA VAL A 315 1.13 4.66 6.20
C VAL A 315 0.05 3.59 6.03
N PRO A 316 -0.95 3.42 6.93
CA PRO A 316 -2.02 2.46 6.72
C PRO A 316 -2.73 2.62 5.38
N TRP A 317 -2.94 3.85 4.93
CA TRP A 317 -3.69 4.13 3.71
C TRP A 317 -2.91 3.90 2.41
N MET A 318 -1.59 3.70 2.45
CA MET A 318 -0.87 3.09 1.33
C MET A 318 -1.48 1.75 0.92
N THR A 319 -2.04 1.02 1.90
CA THR A 319 -2.73 -0.26 1.70
C THR A 319 -4.26 -0.10 1.71
N MET A 320 -4.84 0.69 2.62
CA MET A 320 -6.30 0.73 2.77
C MET A 320 -7.05 1.36 1.59
N LYS A 321 -6.38 2.17 0.76
CA LYS A 321 -6.97 2.68 -0.50
C LYS A 321 -7.39 1.55 -1.45
N TRP A 322 -6.71 0.41 -1.43
CA TRP A 322 -7.03 -0.75 -2.26
C TRP A 322 -8.40 -1.30 -1.91
N VAL A 323 -8.75 -1.34 -0.62
CA VAL A 323 -10.08 -1.75 -0.15
C VAL A 323 -11.16 -0.79 -0.62
N MET A 324 -10.88 0.52 -0.63
CA MET A 324 -11.83 1.51 -1.13
C MET A 324 -12.07 1.40 -2.62
N LEU A 325 -11.01 1.31 -3.43
CA LEU A 325 -11.09 1.57 -4.87
C LEU A 325 -11.04 0.33 -5.76
N SER A 326 -10.81 -0.87 -5.21
CA SER A 326 -10.78 -2.09 -6.03
C SER A 326 -12.15 -2.63 -6.40
N ARG A 327 -12.34 -2.88 -7.70
CA ARG A 327 -13.50 -3.58 -8.22
C ARG A 327 -13.41 -5.07 -7.88
N LEU A 328 -14.50 -5.64 -7.39
CA LEU A 328 -14.60 -7.07 -7.08
C LEU A 328 -14.89 -7.88 -8.33
N ALA A 329 -13.85 -8.13 -9.12
CA ALA A 329 -13.92 -8.91 -10.34
C ALA A 329 -12.84 -10.00 -10.34
N PRO A 330 -13.09 -11.15 -9.66
CA PRO A 330 -12.17 -12.28 -9.67
C PRO A 330 -11.81 -12.70 -11.10
N GLY A 331 -10.52 -12.94 -11.34
CA GLY A 331 -10.01 -13.31 -12.68
C GLY A 331 -9.83 -12.14 -13.66
N ALA A 332 -10.21 -10.91 -13.29
CA ALA A 332 -9.89 -9.73 -14.10
C ALA A 332 -8.38 -9.48 -14.15
N LYS A 333 -7.92 -8.84 -15.23
CA LYS A 333 -6.49 -8.56 -15.40
C LYS A 333 -6.02 -7.48 -14.43
N ALA A 334 -4.74 -7.53 -14.10
CA ALA A 334 -4.04 -6.48 -13.37
C ALA A 334 -4.27 -5.09 -14.00
N GLY A 335 -4.16 -4.05 -13.17
CA GLY A 335 -4.25 -2.66 -13.58
C GLY A 335 -5.69 -2.18 -13.77
N LYS A 336 -5.96 -1.63 -14.96
CA LYS A 336 -7.15 -0.82 -15.25
C LYS A 336 -8.49 -1.57 -15.23
N GLU A 337 -8.49 -2.90 -15.11
CA GLU A 337 -9.72 -3.70 -14.94
C GLU A 337 -10.13 -3.86 -13.47
N LEU A 338 -9.17 -3.74 -12.56
CA LEU A 338 -9.36 -3.90 -11.11
C LEU A 338 -9.31 -2.58 -10.33
N TYR A 339 -8.71 -1.53 -10.89
CA TYR A 339 -8.51 -0.26 -10.17
C TYR A 339 -8.73 1.00 -11.05
N PRO A 340 -9.38 2.06 -10.53
CA PRO A 340 -9.62 3.31 -11.25
C PRO A 340 -8.36 4.18 -11.34
N LEU A 341 -7.51 3.90 -12.33
CA LEU A 341 -6.25 4.60 -12.55
C LEU A 341 -6.43 5.99 -13.18
N HIS A 342 -5.82 7.00 -12.57
CA HIS A 342 -5.73 8.37 -13.12
C HIS A 342 -4.49 8.57 -14.02
N SER A 343 -3.53 7.65 -13.96
CA SER A 343 -2.34 7.62 -14.79
C SER A 343 -2.15 6.25 -15.43
N ASN A 344 -1.67 6.22 -16.67
CA ASN A 344 -1.28 4.97 -17.35
C ASN A 344 0.19 4.60 -17.09
N THR A 345 0.95 5.44 -16.37
CA THR A 345 2.35 5.16 -16.04
C THR A 345 2.43 3.89 -15.20
N TYR A 346 3.14 2.88 -15.68
CA TYR A 346 3.30 1.59 -15.00
C TYR A 346 1.99 0.93 -14.52
N ASP A 347 0.89 1.09 -15.27
CA ASP A 347 -0.42 0.52 -14.92
C ASP A 347 -0.38 -1.00 -14.69
N HIS A 348 0.46 -1.71 -15.45
CA HIS A 348 0.70 -3.14 -15.33
C HIS A 348 1.24 -3.58 -13.97
N ASN A 349 1.80 -2.68 -13.15
CA ASN A 349 2.26 -3.03 -11.81
C ASN A 349 1.11 -3.12 -10.80
N VAL A 350 0.00 -2.42 -11.01
CA VAL A 350 -1.13 -2.45 -10.08
C VAL A 350 -1.77 -3.84 -10.13
N TYR A 351 -1.68 -4.59 -9.02
CA TYR A 351 -2.08 -6.01 -8.97
C TYR A 351 -1.30 -6.94 -9.92
N SER A 352 -0.03 -6.65 -10.22
CA SER A 352 0.80 -7.60 -11.00
C SER A 352 1.08 -8.89 -10.23
N ARG A 353 1.25 -8.78 -8.90
CA ARG A 353 1.40 -9.84 -7.88
C ARG A 353 2.56 -10.81 -8.06
N THR A 354 3.37 -10.64 -9.09
CA THR A 354 4.40 -11.60 -9.50
C THR A 354 5.83 -11.07 -9.36
N GLY A 355 6.03 -9.76 -9.55
CA GLY A 355 7.34 -9.10 -9.45
C GLY A 355 7.75 -8.70 -8.03
N LEU A 356 8.85 -7.95 -7.93
CA LEU A 356 9.22 -7.26 -6.68
C LEU A 356 8.36 -6.02 -6.45
N SER A 357 8.02 -5.30 -7.52
CA SER A 357 7.07 -4.18 -7.52
C SER A 357 5.68 -4.66 -7.92
N GLY A 358 4.63 -4.12 -7.29
CA GLY A 358 3.25 -4.50 -7.60
C GLY A 358 2.80 -5.83 -7.01
N ALA A 359 3.52 -6.34 -6.01
CA ALA A 359 3.25 -7.61 -5.34
C ALA A 359 3.41 -7.48 -3.82
N GLY A 360 2.88 -8.44 -3.08
CA GLY A 360 2.94 -8.44 -1.62
C GLY A 360 2.01 -7.43 -0.96
N LEU A 361 1.04 -6.85 -1.69
CA LEU A 361 0.10 -5.84 -1.20
C LEU A 361 -0.59 -6.27 0.10
N PHE A 362 -0.84 -7.57 0.26
CA PHE A 362 -1.49 -8.13 1.44
C PHE A 362 -0.48 -8.61 2.47
N SER A 363 0.46 -9.47 2.07
CA SER A 363 1.45 -10.06 2.99
C SER A 363 2.30 -9.01 3.72
N GLN A 364 2.70 -7.94 3.02
CA GLN A 364 3.38 -6.81 3.66
C GLN A 364 2.38 -5.81 4.28
N GLY A 365 1.19 -5.67 3.67
CA GLY A 365 0.17 -4.68 4.04
C GLY A 365 -0.36 -4.91 5.46
N PHE A 366 -0.60 -6.17 5.85
CA PHE A 366 -1.04 -6.51 7.20
C PHE A 366 -0.06 -6.08 8.31
N GLY A 367 1.23 -5.97 7.99
CA GLY A 367 2.26 -5.46 8.90
C GLY A 367 2.23 -3.94 9.08
N ALA A 368 1.60 -3.22 8.15
CA ALA A 368 1.63 -1.75 8.04
C ALA A 368 0.24 -1.08 8.16
N ILE A 369 -0.77 -1.81 8.63
CA ILE A 369 -2.11 -1.28 8.94
C ILE A 369 -2.47 -1.48 10.41
N LEU A 370 -3.52 -0.79 10.86
CA LEU A 370 -4.04 -0.92 12.22
C LEU A 370 -4.77 -2.26 12.40
N PRO A 371 -4.75 -2.87 13.61
CA PRO A 371 -5.43 -4.13 13.87
C PRO A 371 -6.91 -4.15 13.44
N GLU A 372 -7.65 -3.06 13.70
CA GLU A 372 -9.06 -2.89 13.35
C GLU A 372 -9.33 -2.84 11.84
N GLN A 373 -8.31 -2.56 11.02
CA GLN A 373 -8.41 -2.51 9.56
C GLN A 373 -8.15 -3.87 8.91
N ARG A 374 -7.50 -4.81 9.60
CA ARG A 374 -7.13 -6.13 9.07
C ARG A 374 -8.33 -6.94 8.56
N PRO A 375 -9.49 -6.99 9.24
CA PRO A 375 -10.63 -7.74 8.73
C PRO A 375 -11.10 -7.27 7.34
N ALA A 376 -11.03 -5.96 7.05
CA ALA A 376 -11.43 -5.40 5.77
C ALA A 376 -10.41 -5.70 4.65
N LEU A 377 -9.12 -5.67 4.95
CA LEU A 377 -8.08 -6.06 3.98
C LEU A 377 -8.13 -7.57 3.69
N LEU A 378 -8.37 -8.39 4.71
CA LEU A 378 -8.55 -9.83 4.56
C LEU A 378 -9.77 -10.15 3.70
N TRP A 379 -10.88 -9.43 3.92
CA TRP A 379 -12.07 -9.53 3.09
C TRP A 379 -11.75 -9.26 1.61
N LEU A 380 -11.02 -8.18 1.31
CA LEU A 380 -10.63 -7.90 -0.07
C LEU A 380 -9.82 -9.04 -0.70
N TYR A 381 -8.82 -9.56 0.03
CA TYR A 381 -8.00 -10.68 -0.46
C TYR A 381 -8.85 -11.93 -0.75
N ASN A 382 -9.70 -12.32 0.19
CA ASN A 382 -10.51 -13.52 0.08
C ASN A 382 -11.49 -13.45 -1.10
N HIS A 383 -12.06 -12.26 -1.34
CA HIS A 383 -13.06 -12.05 -2.38
C HIS A 383 -12.47 -11.80 -3.76
N LEU A 384 -11.18 -11.48 -3.88
CA LEU A 384 -10.51 -11.26 -5.18
C LEU A 384 -9.54 -12.35 -5.58
N PHE A 385 -8.76 -12.87 -4.63
CA PHE A 385 -7.50 -13.55 -4.93
C PHE A 385 -7.34 -14.90 -4.28
N LYS A 386 -7.97 -15.16 -3.12
CA LYS A 386 -7.78 -16.42 -2.39
C LYS A 386 -8.00 -17.66 -3.27
N ALA A 387 -9.09 -17.70 -4.02
CA ALA A 387 -9.40 -18.86 -4.86
C ALA A 387 -8.31 -19.13 -5.90
N SER A 388 -7.83 -18.09 -6.61
CA SER A 388 -6.76 -18.25 -7.61
C SER A 388 -5.41 -18.58 -6.98
N ASP A 389 -5.13 -18.02 -5.80
CA ASP A 389 -3.89 -18.24 -5.07
C ASP A 389 -3.81 -19.66 -4.52
N ASP A 390 -4.90 -20.14 -3.92
CA ASP A 390 -5.02 -21.51 -3.42
C ASP A 390 -4.88 -22.51 -4.58
N GLN A 391 -5.51 -22.25 -5.73
CA GLN A 391 -5.37 -23.07 -6.93
C GLN A 391 -3.92 -23.09 -7.45
N ALA A 392 -3.21 -21.96 -7.36
CA ALA A 392 -1.82 -21.84 -7.76
C ALA A 392 -0.83 -22.42 -6.73
N GLY A 393 -1.31 -22.94 -5.58
CA GLY A 393 -0.45 -23.38 -4.49
C GLY A 393 0.35 -22.25 -3.84
N ALA A 394 -0.14 -21.01 -3.96
CA ALA A 394 0.54 -19.80 -3.52
C ALA A 394 -0.35 -18.96 -2.57
N PRO A 395 -0.83 -19.55 -1.45
CA PRO A 395 -1.79 -18.91 -0.56
C PRO A 395 -1.16 -17.70 0.15
N CYS A 396 -2.01 -16.88 0.75
CA CYS A 396 -1.61 -15.74 1.57
C CYS A 396 -0.70 -14.74 0.83
N ASP A 397 -1.00 -14.47 -0.45
CA ASP A 397 -0.27 -13.50 -1.27
C ASP A 397 1.21 -13.88 -1.51
N THR A 398 1.46 -15.18 -1.76
CA THR A 398 2.80 -15.75 -2.02
C THR A 398 3.01 -16.14 -3.50
N LEU A 399 2.23 -15.55 -4.40
CA LEU A 399 2.29 -15.79 -5.84
C LEU A 399 3.64 -15.37 -6.46
N SER A 400 4.19 -14.26 -5.96
CA SER A 400 5.49 -13.71 -6.36
C SER A 400 6.63 -14.73 -6.25
N ALA A 401 7.62 -14.62 -7.14
CA ALA A 401 8.78 -15.51 -7.16
C ALA A 401 9.80 -15.25 -6.03
N TYR A 402 9.56 -14.28 -5.15
CA TYR A 402 10.51 -13.87 -4.12
C TYR A 402 10.18 -14.49 -2.73
N PRO A 403 11.09 -15.28 -2.13
CA PRO A 403 10.87 -15.96 -0.84
C PRO A 403 10.43 -15.07 0.32
N HIS A 404 10.88 -13.81 0.39
CA HIS A 404 10.47 -12.91 1.48
C HIS A 404 8.96 -12.68 1.54
N ARG A 405 8.20 -12.90 0.46
CA ARG A 405 6.74 -12.79 0.49
C ARG A 405 6.10 -13.86 1.37
N ALA A 406 6.63 -15.08 1.34
CA ALA A 406 6.20 -16.14 2.26
C ALA A 406 6.66 -15.86 3.70
N VAL A 407 7.82 -15.24 3.89
CA VAL A 407 8.27 -14.76 5.21
C VAL A 407 7.26 -13.76 5.78
N LEU A 408 6.95 -12.71 5.02
CA LEU A 408 6.01 -11.68 5.45
C LEU A 408 4.59 -12.22 5.62
N ALA A 409 4.14 -13.14 4.76
CA ALA A 409 2.85 -13.81 4.93
C ALA A 409 2.81 -14.53 6.29
N LEU A 410 3.83 -15.33 6.64
CA LEU A 410 3.84 -16.04 7.92
C LEU A 410 3.80 -15.09 9.13
N VAL A 411 4.55 -13.99 9.06
CA VAL A 411 4.68 -13.02 10.15
C VAL A 411 3.43 -12.15 10.30
N ASN A 412 2.86 -11.68 9.19
CA ASN A 412 1.88 -10.59 9.21
C ASN A 412 0.44 -11.06 9.00
N TRP A 413 0.22 -12.23 8.40
CA TRP A 413 -1.14 -12.67 8.08
C TRP A 413 -2.01 -12.71 9.34
N PRO A 414 -3.28 -12.28 9.26
CA PRO A 414 -4.13 -12.19 10.43
C PRO A 414 -4.81 -13.55 10.73
N TRP A 415 -4.00 -14.54 11.13
CA TRP A 415 -4.38 -15.96 11.28
C TRP A 415 -5.66 -16.21 12.07
N ASP A 416 -5.87 -15.46 13.15
CA ASP A 416 -6.99 -15.64 14.07
C ASP A 416 -8.05 -14.52 13.96
N THR A 417 -8.02 -13.76 12.86
CA THR A 417 -8.98 -12.68 12.60
C THR A 417 -9.92 -13.07 11.47
N PRO A 418 -11.25 -13.13 11.72
CA PRO A 418 -12.21 -13.32 10.65
C PRO A 418 -12.26 -12.09 9.74
N GLU A 419 -12.52 -12.30 8.46
CA GLU A 419 -12.82 -11.20 7.56
C GLU A 419 -14.12 -10.49 7.98
N ARG A 420 -14.23 -9.20 7.65
CA ARG A 420 -15.47 -8.44 7.82
C ARG A 420 -15.71 -7.58 6.61
N ASN A 421 -16.99 -7.37 6.28
CA ASN A 421 -17.35 -6.51 5.17
C ASN A 421 -16.75 -5.10 5.40
N PRO A 422 -16.00 -4.54 4.45
CA PRO A 422 -15.37 -3.24 4.64
C PRO A 422 -16.36 -2.11 4.94
N GLY A 423 -17.63 -2.22 4.55
CA GLY A 423 -18.67 -1.25 4.89
C GLY A 423 -18.99 -1.13 6.38
N GLU A 424 -18.56 -2.09 7.20
CA GLU A 424 -18.66 -2.04 8.67
C GLU A 424 -17.46 -1.35 9.34
N ILE A 425 -16.38 -1.11 8.58
CA ILE A 425 -15.09 -0.65 9.11
C ILE A 425 -14.69 0.69 8.49
N LEU A 426 -14.92 0.83 7.19
CA LEU A 426 -14.50 1.98 6.39
C LEU A 426 -15.70 2.88 6.07
N PRO A 427 -15.49 4.20 6.03
CA PRO A 427 -16.50 5.12 5.55
C PRO A 427 -16.69 4.98 4.04
N ARG A 428 -17.89 5.33 3.56
CA ARG A 428 -18.23 5.33 2.12
C ARG A 428 -17.60 6.47 1.33
N ALA A 429 -17.04 7.49 1.99
CA ALA A 429 -16.35 8.60 1.36
C ALA A 429 -15.06 8.93 2.11
N VAL A 430 -13.92 9.00 1.44
CA VAL A 430 -12.61 9.27 2.04
C VAL A 430 -11.97 10.46 1.32
N GLU A 431 -11.37 11.34 2.11
CA GLU A 431 -10.57 12.48 1.64
C GLU A 431 -9.09 12.14 1.83
N ASP A 432 -8.33 12.19 0.74
CA ASP A 432 -6.89 12.40 0.76
C ASP A 432 -6.62 13.90 0.58
N ARG A 433 -6.46 14.61 1.69
CA ARG A 433 -6.48 16.08 1.71
C ARG A 433 -5.22 16.64 1.05
N SER A 434 -4.07 16.08 1.36
CA SER A 434 -2.78 16.58 0.85
C SER A 434 -2.62 16.37 -0.65
N ALA A 435 -3.27 15.34 -1.21
CA ALA A 435 -3.31 15.10 -2.65
C ALA A 435 -4.51 15.74 -3.39
N ALA A 436 -5.52 16.22 -2.65
CA ALA A 436 -6.83 16.56 -3.20
C ALA A 436 -7.45 15.40 -4.02
N HIS A 437 -7.31 14.18 -3.49
CA HIS A 437 -7.88 12.96 -4.05
C HIS A 437 -9.02 12.46 -3.15
N TYR A 438 -10.15 12.08 -3.75
CA TYR A 438 -11.37 11.71 -3.03
C TYR A 438 -11.91 10.40 -3.57
N MET A 439 -12.29 9.53 -2.64
CA MET A 439 -12.73 8.17 -2.94
C MET A 439 -14.14 7.99 -2.41
N PHE A 440 -15.05 7.50 -3.24
CA PHE A 440 -16.41 7.17 -2.83
C PHE A 440 -16.76 5.75 -3.25
N ARG A 441 -17.47 5.04 -2.38
CA ARG A 441 -17.97 3.69 -2.67
C ARG A 441 -19.32 3.45 -2.01
N ASN A 442 -20.25 2.88 -2.75
CA ASN A 442 -21.60 2.65 -2.22
C ASN A 442 -21.66 1.42 -1.29
N ARG A 443 -20.97 0.33 -1.62
CA ARG A 443 -20.97 -0.95 -0.90
C ARG A 443 -19.74 -1.80 -1.29
N TRP A 444 -19.57 -2.94 -0.62
CA TRP A 444 -18.55 -3.96 -0.91
C TRP A 444 -19.24 -5.30 -1.06
N GLN A 445 -19.69 -5.62 -2.27
CA GLN A 445 -20.48 -6.82 -2.51
C GLN A 445 -19.99 -7.58 -3.75
N ASP A 446 -19.88 -6.89 -4.89
CA ASP A 446 -19.64 -7.56 -6.17
C ASP A 446 -19.10 -6.60 -7.26
N ALA A 447 -19.02 -7.10 -8.49
CA ALA A 447 -18.56 -6.35 -9.66
C ALA A 447 -19.47 -5.18 -10.06
N ASP A 448 -20.69 -5.10 -9.49
CA ASP A 448 -21.66 -4.02 -9.71
C ASP A 448 -21.53 -2.88 -8.68
N ASP A 449 -20.64 -3.01 -7.69
CA ASP A 449 -20.29 -1.93 -6.77
C ASP A 449 -19.92 -0.64 -7.51
N ILE A 450 -20.39 0.49 -6.98
CA ILE A 450 -20.16 1.82 -7.54
C ILE A 450 -18.96 2.44 -6.83
N ILE A 451 -17.93 2.77 -7.61
CA ILE A 451 -16.65 3.32 -7.17
C ILE A 451 -16.42 4.64 -7.91
N ILE A 452 -16.15 5.71 -7.17
CA ILE A 452 -15.83 7.02 -7.73
C ILE A 452 -14.48 7.48 -7.18
N SER A 453 -13.59 7.89 -8.08
CA SER A 453 -12.25 8.39 -7.76
C SER A 453 -12.09 9.76 -8.41
N ALA A 454 -12.00 10.81 -7.59
CA ALA A 454 -11.91 12.20 -8.03
C ALA A 454 -10.58 12.82 -7.60
N LEU A 455 -9.78 13.29 -8.56
CA LEU A 455 -8.51 13.97 -8.31
C LEU A 455 -8.64 15.43 -8.75
N PHE A 456 -8.79 16.36 -7.81
CA PHE A 456 -9.04 17.78 -8.13
C PHE A 456 -7.76 18.57 -8.41
N LYS A 457 -6.61 18.10 -7.92
CA LYS A 457 -5.30 18.74 -8.13
C LYS A 457 -4.34 17.75 -8.76
N GLY A 458 -3.63 18.20 -9.81
CA GLY A 458 -2.55 17.40 -10.38
C GLY A 458 -1.38 17.26 -9.41
N SER A 459 -0.64 16.18 -9.54
CA SER A 459 0.56 15.91 -8.73
C SER A 459 1.75 15.57 -9.62
N LYS A 460 2.97 15.73 -9.10
CA LYS A 460 4.20 15.50 -9.87
C LYS A 460 5.32 14.97 -8.98
N GLY A 461 5.90 13.84 -9.40
CA GLY A 461 7.21 13.35 -8.97
C GLY A 461 8.22 13.51 -10.11
N HIS A 462 8.86 12.41 -10.50
CA HIS A 462 9.51 12.26 -11.79
C HIS A 462 8.47 12.27 -12.93
N TYR A 463 7.35 11.56 -12.76
CA TYR A 463 6.18 11.62 -13.65
C TYR A 463 5.08 12.55 -13.12
N GLY A 464 4.24 13.07 -14.02
CA GLY A 464 3.10 13.93 -13.66
C GLY A 464 1.76 13.20 -13.82
N VAL A 465 0.80 13.52 -12.95
CA VAL A 465 -0.60 13.12 -13.07
C VAL A 465 -1.46 14.37 -13.19
N ASN A 466 -2.31 14.40 -14.21
CA ASN A 466 -3.20 15.54 -14.44
C ASN A 466 -4.38 15.52 -13.47
N GLY A 467 -4.67 16.66 -12.86
CA GLY A 467 -5.88 16.86 -12.06
C GLY A 467 -7.16 17.01 -12.89
N GLY A 468 -8.26 17.14 -12.17
CA GLY A 468 -9.62 17.31 -12.67
C GLY A 468 -10.30 16.05 -13.17
N GLY A 469 -9.65 14.89 -13.11
CA GLY A 469 -10.28 13.63 -13.48
C GLY A 469 -11.26 13.16 -12.42
N ILE A 470 -12.48 12.78 -12.81
CA ILE A 470 -13.42 12.04 -11.98
C ILE A 470 -13.76 10.74 -12.72
N ILE A 471 -13.27 9.63 -12.20
CA ILE A 471 -13.52 8.28 -12.73
C ILE A 471 -14.73 7.72 -12.01
N VAL A 472 -15.67 7.14 -12.78
CA VAL A 472 -16.90 6.55 -12.25
C VAL A 472 -17.04 5.15 -12.79
N TRP A 473 -16.97 4.16 -11.91
CA TRP A 473 -17.23 2.76 -12.21
C TRP A 473 -18.44 2.30 -11.43
N GLY A 474 -19.25 1.43 -12.01
CA GLY A 474 -20.36 0.84 -11.28
C GLY A 474 -21.37 0.18 -12.19
N LEU A 475 -22.06 -0.82 -11.65
CA LEU A 475 -23.08 -1.58 -12.39
C LEU A 475 -22.54 -2.10 -13.74
N GLY A 476 -21.32 -2.64 -13.75
CA GLY A 476 -20.67 -3.14 -14.97
C GLY A 476 -20.14 -2.08 -15.94
N GLU A 477 -20.39 -0.79 -15.71
CA GLU A 477 -19.95 0.29 -16.58
C GLU A 477 -18.69 0.99 -16.06
N LYS A 478 -17.83 1.41 -17.00
CA LYS A 478 -16.64 2.24 -16.73
C LYS A 478 -16.73 3.52 -17.54
N THR A 479 -16.85 4.64 -16.84
CA THR A 479 -16.99 5.97 -17.47
C THR A 479 -16.22 7.05 -16.70
N ARG A 480 -16.36 8.29 -17.14
CA ARG A 480 -15.84 9.50 -16.48
C ARG A 480 -16.95 10.51 -16.36
N PHE A 481 -16.91 11.30 -15.28
CA PHE A 481 -17.75 12.48 -15.19
C PHE A 481 -17.37 13.44 -16.34
N PRO A 482 -18.34 14.04 -17.04
CA PRO A 482 -18.09 14.77 -18.29
C PRO A 482 -17.39 16.12 -18.07
N VAL A 483 -17.30 16.60 -16.83
CA VAL A 483 -16.65 17.85 -16.47
C VAL A 483 -15.36 17.55 -15.72
N ARG A 484 -14.28 18.25 -16.09
CA ARG A 484 -13.06 18.29 -15.29
C ARG A 484 -13.13 19.44 -14.30
N VAL A 485 -12.79 19.17 -13.05
CA VAL A 485 -12.83 20.17 -11.98
C VAL A 485 -11.46 20.30 -11.36
N THR A 486 -10.80 21.43 -11.61
CA THR A 486 -9.51 21.75 -10.98
C THR A 486 -9.65 22.98 -10.12
N GLY A 487 -9.28 22.87 -8.85
CA GLY A 487 -9.36 23.98 -7.91
C GLY A 487 -8.81 23.60 -6.55
N GLU A 488 -8.50 24.60 -5.75
CA GLU A 488 -8.15 24.38 -4.36
C GLU A 488 -9.39 23.87 -3.63
N VAL A 489 -9.28 22.73 -2.94
CA VAL A 489 -10.39 22.22 -2.14
C VAL A 489 -10.54 23.08 -0.90
N LYS A 490 -11.75 23.59 -0.68
CA LYS A 490 -12.10 24.46 0.44
C LYS A 490 -12.80 23.69 1.55
N LYS A 491 -13.57 22.66 1.19
CA LYS A 491 -14.39 21.92 2.14
C LYS A 491 -14.66 20.50 1.64
N PHE A 492 -14.62 19.55 2.56
CA PHE A 492 -15.14 18.22 2.36
C PHE A 492 -16.14 17.89 3.47
N GLN A 493 -17.30 17.37 3.10
CA GLN A 493 -18.34 16.94 4.02
C GLN A 493 -18.76 15.52 3.68
N ARG A 494 -18.49 14.58 4.59
CA ARG A 494 -18.96 13.19 4.50
C ARG A 494 -20.44 13.11 4.91
N SER A 495 -21.18 12.21 4.29
CA SER A 495 -22.49 11.74 4.74
C SER A 495 -22.50 10.22 4.86
N GLU A 496 -23.56 9.65 5.44
CA GLU A 496 -23.74 8.19 5.52
C GLU A 496 -23.71 7.52 4.14
N HIS A 497 -24.26 8.21 3.13
CA HIS A 497 -24.43 7.68 1.78
C HIS A 497 -23.52 8.33 0.73
N GLY A 498 -22.49 9.07 1.13
CA GLY A 498 -21.58 9.72 0.18
C GLY A 498 -20.89 10.94 0.77
N GLY A 499 -20.92 12.06 0.04
CA GLY A 499 -20.33 13.31 0.51
C GLY A 499 -20.26 14.41 -0.54
N VAL A 500 -19.79 15.57 -0.12
CA VAL A 500 -19.63 16.77 -0.95
C VAL A 500 -18.19 17.28 -0.84
N VAL A 501 -17.57 17.58 -1.98
CA VAL A 501 -16.25 18.23 -2.10
C VAL A 501 -16.43 19.57 -2.77
N SER A 502 -16.22 20.66 -2.04
CA SER A 502 -16.27 22.03 -2.59
C SER A 502 -14.87 22.55 -2.88
N THR A 503 -14.68 23.08 -4.08
CA THR A 503 -13.43 23.68 -4.55
C THR A 503 -13.66 25.14 -4.94
N SER A 504 -12.58 25.87 -5.18
CA SER A 504 -12.65 27.23 -5.74
C SER A 504 -13.31 27.31 -7.13
N ALA A 505 -13.47 26.18 -7.83
CA ALA A 505 -14.02 26.11 -9.19
C ALA A 505 -15.43 25.49 -9.25
N GLY A 506 -15.96 25.00 -8.13
CA GLY A 506 -17.24 24.30 -8.08
C GLY A 506 -17.25 23.22 -7.00
N SER A 507 -18.42 22.63 -6.77
CA SER A 507 -18.64 21.63 -5.72
C SER A 507 -19.24 20.36 -6.32
N LEU A 508 -18.63 19.21 -6.01
CA LEU A 508 -19.08 17.88 -6.42
C LEU A 508 -19.75 17.18 -5.25
N GLY A 509 -21.02 16.82 -5.41
CA GLY A 509 -21.76 15.96 -4.50
C GLY A 509 -21.90 14.55 -5.06
N VAL A 510 -21.76 13.55 -4.20
CA VAL A 510 -22.00 12.14 -4.47
C VAL A 510 -23.00 11.61 -3.44
N ASP A 511 -24.06 10.95 -3.91
CA ASP A 511 -25.09 10.34 -3.08
C ASP A 511 -25.45 8.93 -3.57
N PHE A 512 -25.48 7.99 -2.63
CA PHE A 512 -25.85 6.58 -2.80
C PHE A 512 -27.14 6.22 -2.02
N SER A 513 -27.91 7.22 -1.56
CA SER A 513 -29.11 6.99 -0.76
C SER A 513 -30.26 6.31 -1.51
N GLY A 514 -30.25 6.39 -2.85
CA GLY A 514 -31.36 5.96 -3.69
C GLY A 514 -32.53 6.94 -3.75
N LYS A 515 -32.54 8.03 -2.95
CA LYS A 515 -33.64 9.03 -2.94
C LYS A 515 -33.85 9.70 -4.29
N SER A 516 -32.79 9.80 -5.09
CA SER A 516 -32.91 10.30 -6.46
C SER A 516 -33.74 9.41 -7.38
N GLY A 517 -33.93 8.13 -7.03
CA GLY A 517 -34.45 7.09 -7.92
C GLY A 517 -33.36 6.37 -8.72
N ALA A 518 -32.08 6.71 -8.51
CA ALA A 518 -30.92 6.05 -9.09
C ALA A 518 -30.02 5.44 -8.00
N ALA A 519 -29.23 4.42 -8.34
CA ALA A 519 -28.31 3.75 -7.41
C ALA A 519 -27.14 4.66 -6.99
N ALA A 520 -26.75 5.59 -7.86
CA ALA A 520 -25.88 6.71 -7.50
C ALA A 520 -26.31 7.98 -8.22
N LEU A 521 -26.14 9.11 -7.53
CA LEU A 521 -26.29 10.46 -8.04
C LEU A 521 -24.96 11.21 -7.83
N LEU A 522 -24.40 11.76 -8.91
CA LEU A 522 -23.29 12.70 -8.86
C LEU A 522 -23.79 14.05 -9.39
N VAL A 523 -23.52 15.13 -8.67
CA VAL A 523 -23.90 16.49 -9.06
C VAL A 523 -22.71 17.40 -8.94
N LEU A 524 -22.42 18.16 -9.99
CA LEU A 524 -21.48 19.28 -9.95
C LEU A 524 -22.26 20.58 -10.06
N GLY A 525 -22.12 21.46 -9.06
CA GLY A 525 -22.62 22.83 -9.08
C GLY A 525 -21.46 23.83 -9.17
N GLY A 526 -21.64 24.90 -9.93
CA GLY A 526 -20.63 25.96 -10.08
C GLY A 526 -20.48 26.46 -11.51
N PRO A 527 -19.49 27.33 -11.77
CA PRO A 527 -19.18 27.81 -13.11
C PRO A 527 -18.68 26.66 -13.99
N ILE A 528 -19.57 26.06 -14.76
CA ILE A 528 -19.26 24.96 -15.68
C ILE A 528 -18.87 25.56 -17.02
N GLN A 529 -17.61 25.34 -17.41
CA GLN A 529 -17.10 25.73 -18.72
C GLN A 529 -17.20 24.55 -19.71
N GLY A 530 -17.54 24.85 -20.96
CA GLY A 530 -17.61 23.88 -22.05
C GLY A 530 -19.03 23.39 -22.37
N SER A 531 -19.18 22.74 -23.52
CA SER A 531 -20.44 22.14 -23.96
C SER A 531 -20.62 20.77 -23.31
N ILE A 532 -21.64 20.64 -22.46
CA ILE A 532 -22.04 19.36 -21.88
C ILE A 532 -23.20 18.82 -22.70
N VAL A 533 -22.95 17.68 -23.36
CA VAL A 533 -23.98 16.97 -24.13
C VAL A 533 -24.72 16.04 -23.19
N SER A 534 -26.00 16.34 -22.92
CA SER A 534 -26.88 15.42 -22.24
C SER A 534 -26.97 14.10 -23.01
N SER A 535 -26.84 12.98 -22.31
CA SER A 535 -26.88 11.67 -22.95
C SER A 535 -27.37 10.61 -21.97
N THR A 536 -27.99 9.56 -22.48
CA THR A 536 -28.31 8.34 -21.74
C THR A 536 -27.73 7.18 -22.51
N LYS A 537 -26.86 6.39 -21.89
CA LYS A 537 -26.21 5.23 -22.47
C LYS A 537 -26.24 4.10 -21.45
N GLY A 538 -27.11 3.11 -21.69
CA GLY A 538 -27.26 1.95 -20.82
C GLY A 538 -27.62 2.36 -19.40
N ARG A 539 -26.72 2.05 -18.46
CA ARG A 539 -26.90 2.28 -17.02
C ARG A 539 -26.44 3.66 -16.55
N VAL A 540 -26.01 4.55 -17.46
CA VAL A 540 -25.49 5.88 -17.15
C VAL A 540 -26.27 6.96 -17.91
N ALA A 541 -26.71 8.00 -17.21
CA ALA A 541 -27.23 9.21 -17.81
C ALA A 541 -26.50 10.46 -17.30
N VAL A 542 -26.32 11.42 -18.20
CA VAL A 542 -25.74 12.74 -17.96
C VAL A 542 -26.73 13.80 -18.42
N ALA A 543 -26.92 14.83 -17.62
CA ALA A 543 -27.72 16.00 -17.98
C ALA A 543 -27.06 17.29 -17.50
N LYS A 544 -27.26 18.37 -18.27
CA LYS A 544 -27.03 19.75 -17.83
C LYS A 544 -28.38 20.38 -17.49
N VAL A 545 -28.46 21.04 -16.34
CA VAL A 545 -29.67 21.78 -15.93
C VAL A 545 -29.27 23.19 -15.52
N ASP A 546 -29.87 24.17 -16.19
CA ASP A 546 -29.79 25.57 -15.81
C ASP A 546 -31.04 25.92 -14.97
N THR A 547 -30.85 26.57 -13.83
CA THR A 547 -31.93 26.97 -12.92
C THR A 547 -32.38 28.40 -13.16
N ASN A 548 -33.57 28.74 -12.64
CA ASN A 548 -34.12 30.10 -12.77
C ASN A 548 -33.26 31.15 -12.06
N GLY A 549 -32.45 30.75 -11.08
CA GLY A 549 -31.47 31.61 -10.40
C GLY A 549 -30.13 31.76 -11.12
N GLY A 550 -30.01 31.30 -12.38
CA GLY A 550 -28.78 31.40 -13.17
C GLY A 550 -27.68 30.42 -12.76
N LYS A 551 -27.97 29.45 -11.89
CA LYS A 551 -27.02 28.39 -11.51
C LYS A 551 -27.10 27.24 -12.51
N THR A 552 -25.94 26.71 -12.90
CA THR A 552 -25.83 25.52 -13.74
C THR A 552 -25.42 24.31 -12.89
N PHE A 553 -26.05 23.18 -13.17
CA PHE A 553 -25.69 21.88 -12.62
C PHE A 553 -25.34 20.90 -13.74
N VAL A 554 -24.33 20.06 -13.52
CA VAL A 554 -24.14 18.81 -14.27
C VAL A 554 -24.51 17.65 -13.37
N VAL A 555 -25.40 16.79 -13.87
CA VAL A 555 -25.92 15.64 -13.16
C VAL A 555 -25.48 14.38 -13.88
N MET A 556 -24.98 13.41 -13.14
CA MET A 556 -24.81 12.03 -13.59
C MET A 556 -25.57 11.09 -12.68
N THR A 557 -26.30 10.14 -13.26
CA THR A 557 -26.98 9.07 -12.51
C THR A 557 -26.56 7.70 -13.00
N LEU A 558 -26.43 6.75 -12.08
CA LEU A 558 -26.21 5.34 -12.37
C LEU A 558 -27.44 4.53 -11.97
N SER A 559 -28.01 3.76 -12.88
CA SER A 559 -29.25 3.01 -12.67
C SER A 559 -29.14 1.57 -13.12
N ALA A 560 -29.45 0.62 -12.23
CA ALA A 560 -29.34 -0.82 -12.52
C ALA A 560 -30.29 -1.28 -13.64
N ASN A 561 -31.44 -0.61 -13.77
CA ASN A 561 -32.46 -0.92 -14.78
C ASN A 561 -32.46 0.05 -15.98
N GLY A 562 -31.47 0.96 -16.06
CA GLY A 562 -31.38 1.96 -17.11
C GLY A 562 -32.47 3.03 -17.09
N ARG A 563 -33.32 3.08 -16.05
CA ARG A 563 -34.31 4.15 -15.87
C ARG A 563 -33.68 5.26 -15.05
N HIS A 564 -33.65 6.46 -15.62
CA HIS A 564 -33.02 7.62 -15.02
C HIS A 564 -34.07 8.69 -14.69
N PRO A 565 -34.12 9.18 -13.44
CA PRO A 565 -34.96 10.30 -13.07
C PRO A 565 -34.53 11.56 -13.84
N ALA A 566 -35.47 12.26 -14.47
CA ALA A 566 -35.18 13.50 -15.18
C ALA A 566 -34.86 14.61 -14.17
N PRO A 567 -33.64 15.19 -14.19
CA PRO A 567 -33.32 16.32 -13.34
C PRO A 567 -34.03 17.58 -13.86
N ARG A 568 -34.58 18.39 -12.95
CA ARG A 568 -35.30 19.63 -13.29
C ARG A 568 -34.95 20.75 -12.32
N ALA A 569 -35.00 21.98 -12.79
CA ALA A 569 -34.90 23.15 -11.92
C ALA A 569 -36.11 23.22 -10.97
N ASP A 570 -35.86 23.58 -9.72
CA ASP A 570 -36.85 23.86 -8.68
C ASP A 570 -36.46 25.17 -7.99
N GLY A 571 -36.89 26.30 -8.56
CA GLY A 571 -36.38 27.62 -8.20
C GLY A 571 -34.87 27.75 -8.47
N GLU A 572 -34.09 27.99 -7.41
CA GLU A 572 -32.62 27.97 -7.46
C GLU A 572 -32.00 26.60 -7.15
N ALA A 573 -32.82 25.63 -6.76
CA ALA A 573 -32.41 24.28 -6.46
C ALA A 573 -32.58 23.36 -7.69
N LEU A 574 -32.02 22.17 -7.57
CA LEU A 574 -32.12 21.09 -8.53
C LEU A 574 -32.91 19.94 -7.90
N GLN A 575 -33.94 19.46 -8.58
CA GLN A 575 -34.73 18.29 -8.17
C GLN A 575 -34.41 17.10 -9.08
N ILE A 576 -34.09 15.95 -8.49
CA ILE A 576 -33.90 14.67 -9.19
C ILE A 576 -34.63 13.58 -8.42
N GLY A 577 -35.73 13.05 -8.96
CA GLY A 577 -36.60 12.12 -8.24
C GLY A 577 -37.05 12.71 -6.89
N GLY A 578 -36.74 12.04 -5.78
CA GLY A 578 -36.99 12.53 -4.43
C GLY A 578 -35.83 13.31 -3.79
N GLN A 579 -34.70 13.48 -4.49
CA GLN A 579 -33.54 14.22 -3.97
C GLN A 579 -33.56 15.68 -4.45
N ARG A 580 -33.47 16.59 -3.49
CA ARG A 580 -33.28 18.03 -3.73
C ARG A 580 -31.82 18.41 -3.46
N VAL A 581 -31.25 19.24 -4.33
CA VAL A 581 -29.85 19.67 -4.27
C VAL A 581 -29.77 21.19 -4.38
N ILE A 582 -29.05 21.81 -3.45
CA ILE A 582 -28.88 23.25 -3.37
C ILE A 582 -27.41 23.59 -3.60
N PHE A 583 -27.13 24.61 -4.42
CA PHE A 583 -25.80 25.20 -4.57
C PHE A 583 -25.83 26.65 -4.08
N GLU A 584 -25.15 26.94 -2.97
CA GLU A 584 -25.16 28.26 -2.35
C GLU A 584 -23.80 28.56 -1.72
N GLY A 585 -23.28 29.78 -1.92
CA GLY A 585 -21.99 30.19 -1.36
C GLY A 585 -20.79 29.35 -1.83
N GLY A 586 -20.90 28.70 -3.00
CA GLY A 586 -19.86 27.79 -3.51
C GLY A 586 -19.95 26.35 -2.97
N ASP A 587 -20.94 26.04 -2.15
CA ASP A 587 -21.15 24.73 -1.55
C ASP A 587 -22.40 24.03 -2.10
N LEU A 588 -22.28 22.73 -2.42
CA LEU A 588 -23.43 21.87 -2.61
C LEU A 588 -23.96 21.34 -1.27
N ARG A 589 -25.28 21.17 -1.20
CA ARG A 589 -25.95 20.44 -0.11
C ARG A 589 -27.03 19.53 -0.69
N PHE A 590 -27.08 18.29 -0.22
CA PHE A 590 -28.21 17.40 -0.41
C PHE A 590 -29.23 17.71 0.68
N ASP A 591 -30.44 18.08 0.30
CA ASP A 591 -31.52 18.29 1.27
C ASP A 591 -31.84 16.92 1.89
N GLN A 592 -31.57 16.79 3.19
CA GLN A 592 -31.98 15.63 3.96
C GLN A 592 -33.15 16.08 4.83
N PRO A 593 -34.37 15.55 4.59
CA PRO A 593 -35.48 15.78 5.51
C PRO A 593 -35.19 15.19 6.89
#